data_AF-A0A5S3V3A5-F1
#
_entry.id   AF-A0A5S3V3A5-F1
#
_cell.length_a   1.000
_cell.length_b   1.000
_cell.length_c   1.000
_cell.angle_alpha   90.00
_cell.angle_beta   90.00
_cell.angle_gamma   90.00
#
_symmetry.space_group_name_H-M   'P 1'
#
loop_
_entity.id
_entity.type
_entity.pdbx_description
1 polymer ?
#
loop_
_entity_poly.entity_id
_entity_poly.type
_entity_poly.pdbx_seq_one_letter_code
_entity_poly.pdbx_strand_id
1 'polypeptide(L)' 'MNVQSDVRHFSIRQGLPTGAVYSVFEDTDSMVWLGTNGEGACQYSGLYLRCLTSLHGLNNNRVWDIARM' A
#
# COMPACT_ATOMS: atom_id res chain seq x y z
N MET A 1 28.30 -1.00 -16.23
CA MET A 1 28.00 -1.18 -14.79
C MET A 1 26.77 -2.08 -14.71
N ASN A 2 26.88 -3.26 -14.10
CA ASN A 2 25.72 -4.14 -13.91
C ASN A 2 24.96 -3.62 -12.68
N VAL A 3 23.83 -2.97 -12.90
CA VAL A 3 22.93 -2.56 -11.81
C VAL A 3 22.11 -3.79 -11.45
N GLN A 4 22.58 -4.55 -10.46
CA GLN A 4 21.78 -5.65 -9.91
C GLN A 4 20.70 -5.00 -9.03
N SER A 5 19.47 -4.95 -9.53
CA SER A 5 18.33 -4.42 -8.79
C SER A 5 17.94 -5.41 -7.70
N ASP A 6 18.12 -5.03 -6.44
CA ASP A 6 17.60 -5.80 -5.30
C ASP A 6 16.07 -5.64 -5.26
N VAL A 7 15.35 -6.73 -5.56
CA VAL A 7 13.88 -6.76 -5.53
C VAL A 7 13.45 -7.31 -4.18
N ARG A 8 12.84 -6.45 -3.37
CA ARG A 8 12.28 -6.86 -2.07
C ARG A 8 10.85 -7.36 -2.24
N HIS A 9 10.60 -8.60 -1.84
CA HIS A 9 9.27 -9.19 -1.83
C HIS A 9 8.55 -8.94 -0.51
N PHE A 10 7.35 -8.35 -0.57
CA PHE A 10 6.46 -8.15 0.58
C PHE A 10 5.29 -9.13 0.50
N SER A 11 5.03 -9.81 1.60
CA SER A 11 3.90 -10.74 1.75
C SER A 11 3.13 -10.46 3.04
N ILE A 12 2.08 -11.24 3.28
CA ILE A 12 1.33 -11.25 4.54
C ILE A 12 2.23 -11.37 5.78
N ARG A 13 3.41 -12.01 5.66
CA ARG A 13 4.36 -12.15 6.78
C ARG A 13 5.04 -10.83 7.14
N GLN A 14 5.16 -9.91 6.19
CA GLN A 14 5.73 -8.57 6.38
C GLN A 14 4.64 -7.52 6.63
N GLY A 15 3.39 -7.94 6.86
CA GLY A 15 2.26 -7.07 7.16
C GLY A 15 1.44 -6.64 5.94
N LEU A 16 1.80 -7.04 4.71
CA LEU A 16 0.99 -6.74 3.54
C LEU A 16 -0.39 -7.41 3.66
N PRO A 17 -1.49 -6.76 3.25
CA PRO A 17 -2.80 -7.40 3.27
C PRO A 17 -2.90 -8.66 2.42
N THR A 18 -3.87 -9.51 2.76
CA THR A 18 -4.21 -10.72 2.01
C THR A 18 -4.85 -10.43 0.65
N GLY A 19 -5.52 -9.29 0.52
CA GLY A 19 -6.27 -8.88 -0.66
C GLY A 19 -5.36 -8.44 -1.79
N ALA A 20 -5.88 -8.56 -3.01
CA ALA A 20 -5.20 -8.06 -4.20
C ALA A 20 -4.94 -6.55 -4.08
N VAL A 21 -3.74 -6.12 -4.45
CA VAL A 21 -3.40 -4.70 -4.62
C VAL A 21 -3.87 -4.26 -6.00
N TYR A 22 -4.74 -3.25 -6.04
CA TYR A 22 -5.31 -2.70 -7.28
C TYR A 22 -4.56 -1.48 -7.80
N SER A 23 -4.02 -0.67 -6.89
CA SER A 23 -3.35 0.59 -7.22
C SER A 23 -2.16 0.84 -6.30
N VAL A 24 -1.16 1.54 -6.84
CA VAL A 24 0.04 1.96 -6.14
C VAL A 24 0.26 3.45 -6.45
N PHE A 25 0.45 4.26 -5.42
CA PHE A 25 0.68 5.70 -5.54
C PHE A 25 1.74 6.15 -4.53
N GLU A 26 2.75 6.91 -4.97
CA GLU A 26 3.72 7.53 -4.06
C GLU A 26 3.33 8.98 -3.83
N ASP A 27 3.23 9.38 -2.56
CA ASP A 27 2.96 10.78 -2.21
C ASP A 27 4.24 11.64 -2.14
N THR A 28 4.07 12.93 -1.87
CA THR A 28 5.18 13.89 -1.83
C THR A 28 6.12 13.69 -0.64
N ASP A 29 5.72 12.91 0.36
CA ASP A 29 6.52 12.60 1.55
C ASP A 29 7.19 11.21 1.41
N SER A 30 7.28 10.69 0.18
CA SER A 30 7.84 9.36 -0.16
C SER A 30 7.14 8.20 0.53
N MET A 31 5.86 8.34 0.86
CA MET A 31 5.05 7.23 1.34
C MET A 31 4.38 6.53 0.17
N VAL A 32 4.52 5.21 0.12
CA VAL A 32 3.86 4.39 -0.88
C VAL A 32 2.50 3.96 -0.37
N TRP A 33 1.46 4.32 -1.10
CA TRP A 33 0.09 3.96 -0.85
C TRP A 33 -0.35 2.82 -1.76
N LEU A 34 -1.09 1.87 -1.18
CA LEU A 34 -1.58 0.66 -1.83
C LEU A 34 -3.10 0.60 -1.64
N GLY A 35 -3.86 0.61 -2.74
CA GLY A 35 -5.29 0.34 -2.70
C GLY A 35 -5.55 -1.17 -2.74
N THR A 36 -6.28 -1.71 -1.77
CA THR A 36 -6.50 -3.17 -1.68
C THR A 36 -7.97 -3.60 -1.76
N ASN A 37 -8.16 -4.90 -2.02
CA ASN A 37 -9.46 -5.54 -2.01
C ASN A 37 -9.92 -5.95 -0.59
N GLY A 38 -10.29 -4.98 0.24
CA GLY A 38 -11.04 -5.23 1.48
C GLY A 38 -10.28 -4.94 2.78
N GLU A 39 -8.99 -4.62 2.70
CA GLU A 39 -8.17 -4.20 3.85
C GLU A 39 -7.86 -2.70 3.87
N GLY A 40 -8.42 -1.96 2.90
CA GLY A 40 -8.41 -0.51 2.85
C GLY A 40 -7.24 0.07 2.07
N ALA A 41 -6.79 1.24 2.50
CA ALA A 41 -5.63 1.93 1.93
C ALA A 41 -4.42 1.70 2.83
N CYS A 42 -3.40 1.02 2.32
CA CYS A 42 -2.20 0.71 3.09
C CYS A 42 -1.05 1.62 2.71
N GLN A 43 -0.38 2.17 3.70
CA GLN A 43 0.77 3.06 3.55
C GLN A 43 2.04 2.32 3.98
N TYR A 44 3.08 2.43 3.16
CA TYR A 44 4.40 1.90 3.42
C TYR A 44 5.44 3.03 3.43
N SER A 45 6.20 3.12 4.53
CA SER A 45 7.18 4.19 4.77
C SER A 45 8.62 3.83 4.38
N GLY A 46 8.84 2.67 3.77
CA GLY A 46 10.18 2.09 3.64
C GLY A 46 10.59 1.22 4.85
N LEU A 47 9.94 1.39 6.00
CA LEU A 47 10.25 0.64 7.22
C LEU A 47 9.07 -0.16 7.77
N TYR A 48 7.87 0.41 7.72
CA TYR A 48 6.67 -0.19 8.27
C TYR A 48 5.48 -0.01 7.32
N LEU A 49 4.55 -0.97 7.40
CA LEU A 49 3.31 -0.96 6.65
C LEU A 49 2.13 -0.82 7.62
N ARG A 50 1.21 0.10 7.33
CA ARG A 50 -0.02 0.30 8.11
C ARG A 50 -1.22 0.44 7.17
N CYS A 51 -2.39 -0.03 7.58
CA CYS A 51 -3.61 0.04 6.76
C CYS A 51 -4.69 0.88 7.44
N LEU A 52 -5.24 1.83 6.68
CA LEU A 52 -6.41 2.60 7.04
C LEU A 52 -7.64 1.89 6.52
N THR A 53 -8.69 1.85 7.33
CA THR A 53 -9.95 1.14 7.04
C THR A 53 -11.13 2.05 7.35
N SER A 54 -12.34 1.54 7.21
CA SER A 54 -13.57 2.21 7.62
C SER A 54 -13.61 2.56 9.12
N LEU A 55 -12.91 1.81 9.97
CA LEU A 55 -12.71 2.17 11.38
C LEU A 55 -11.89 3.46 11.54
N HIS A 56 -11.10 3.81 10.53
CA HIS A 56 -10.25 5.00 10.50
C HIS A 56 -10.87 6.13 9.65
N GLY A 57 -12.12 5.98 9.18
CA GLY A 57 -12.85 7.01 8.45
C GLY A 57 -12.90 6.84 6.92
N LEU A 58 -12.35 5.75 6.36
CA LEU A 58 -12.59 5.46 4.94
C LEU A 58 -14.07 5.09 4.71
N ASN A 59 -14.64 5.51 3.58
CA ASN A 59 -16.01 5.16 3.23
C ASN A 59 -16.16 3.66 2.87
N ASN A 60 -15.08 3.00 2.47
CA ASN A 60 -15.05 1.58 2.12
C ASN A 60 -13.64 1.01 2.35
N ASN A 61 -13.54 -0.29 2.64
CA ASN A 61 -12.25 -1.00 2.71
C ASN A 61 -11.79 -1.54 1.35
N ARG A 62 -12.63 -1.52 0.31
CA ARG A 62 -12.21 -1.81 -1.06
C ARG A 62 -11.79 -0.51 -1.72
N VAL A 63 -10.51 -0.40 -2.07
CA VAL A 63 -9.91 0.80 -2.65
C VAL A 63 -9.40 0.46 -4.05
N TRP A 64 -10.07 0.99 -5.07
CA TRP A 64 -9.72 0.73 -6.47
C TRP A 64 -8.52 1.54 -6.93
N ASP A 65 -8.54 2.83 -6.65
CA ASP A 65 -7.51 3.76 -7.09
C ASP A 65 -7.16 4.76 -5.97
N ILE A 66 -5.93 5.23 -5.99
CA ILE A 66 -5.42 6.27 -5.11
C ILE A 66 -4.71 7.29 -5.99
N ALA A 67 -5.21 8.52 -5.98
CA ALA A 67 -4.64 9.60 -6.77
C ALA A 67 -4.63 10.90 -5.97
N ARG A 68 -3.70 11.77 -6.30
CA ARG A 68 -3.70 13.15 -5.85
C ARG A 68 -4.68 13.96 -6.69
N MET A 69 -5.46 14.82 -6.04
CA MET A 69 -6.33 15.80 -6.70
C MET A 69 -5.53 17.00 -7.22
#